data_AF-A0A074X186-F1
#
_entry.id   AF-A0A074X186-F1
#
_cell.length_a   1.000
_cell.length_b   1.000
_cell.length_c   1.000
_cell.angle_alpha   90.00
_cell.angle_beta   90.00
_cell.angle_gamma   90.00
#
_symmetry.space_group_name_H-M   'P 1'
#
loop_
_entity.id
_entity.type
_entity.pdbx_description
1 polymer ?
#
loop_
_entity_poly.entity_id
_entity_poly.type
_entity_poly.pdbx_seq_one_letter_code
_entity_poly.pdbx_strand_id
1 'polypeptide(L)'
;MSTEKIEHTMTNEYANSGNGSPLTRQMTVALTPEQYERLFFQPEGPRRGDLSKRFANPTLLGLLGFLIPYTSTIFTLCGLRGAVAPTSLIGLNGDYYFLGAIAMNLAGIAEFILGNTFPMAVFIIYGCHWGSLAYTQDPIHNQLSAFGTNGALGAEWNSSQGFHNVTMVLVSFVFLVATFRVNAFFVATFFGLVMMFSFIAAADFAVPHIKTAADLEHVSTLLKIGGGFGWLGLISGWYLAILTACAAVGIPCPLPVLDLSSKVFSKDSPKEGHKDA
;
A
#
# COMPACT_ATOMS: atom_id res chain seq x y z
N MET A 1 12.18 -48.68 50.76
CA MET A 1 13.43 -49.14 50.12
C MET A 1 13.05 -50.13 49.02
N SER A 2 13.33 -49.72 47.77
CA SER A 2 13.63 -50.53 46.58
C SER A 2 12.54 -51.48 46.00
N THR A 3 11.96 -51.12 44.84
CA THR A 3 12.25 -51.66 43.46
C THR A 3 11.63 -53.04 43.25
N GLU A 4 11.00 -53.44 42.16
CA GLU A 4 10.72 -52.96 40.80
C GLU A 4 10.10 -54.20 40.11
N LYS A 5 9.19 -54.06 39.15
CA LYS A 5 9.20 -54.85 37.91
C LYS A 5 8.06 -54.44 36.98
N ILE A 6 8.48 -53.92 35.85
CA ILE A 6 7.73 -53.67 34.63
C ILE A 6 7.42 -55.04 34.01
N GLU A 7 6.17 -55.28 33.62
CA GLU A 7 5.81 -56.40 32.75
C GLU A 7 5.36 -55.87 31.40
N HIS A 8 6.26 -56.01 30.43
CA HIS A 8 5.96 -55.90 29.01
C HIS A 8 5.37 -57.22 28.54
N THR A 9 4.18 -57.19 27.94
CA THR A 9 3.71 -58.28 27.07
C THR A 9 3.52 -57.72 25.67
N MET A 10 4.49 -58.01 24.81
CA MET A 10 4.42 -57.90 23.35
C MET A 10 4.30 -59.33 22.80
N THR A 11 3.36 -59.55 21.89
CA THR A 11 3.38 -60.50 20.74
C THR A 11 1.95 -60.51 20.16
N ASN A 12 1.67 -60.51 18.86
CA ASN A 12 2.50 -60.84 17.70
C ASN A 12 2.10 -60.04 16.45
N GLU A 13 3.09 -59.93 15.58
CA GLU A 13 3.17 -59.31 14.28
C GLU A 13 2.25 -59.93 13.23
N TYR A 14 1.79 -59.12 12.27
CA TYR A 14 1.91 -59.44 10.84
C TYR A 14 2.30 -58.17 10.07
N ALA A 15 3.42 -58.27 9.36
CA ALA A 15 4.03 -57.23 8.57
C ALA A 15 3.23 -56.91 7.30
N ASN A 16 3.15 -55.61 6.95
CA ASN A 16 3.43 -55.21 5.57
C ASN A 16 3.91 -53.74 5.51
N SER A 17 4.87 -53.52 4.64
CA SER A 17 5.75 -52.34 4.54
C SER A 17 5.08 -51.12 3.88
N GLY A 18 5.32 -49.90 4.40
CA GLY A 18 5.01 -48.65 3.70
C GLY A 18 4.70 -47.44 4.61
N ASN A 19 5.68 -46.51 4.74
CA ASN A 19 5.59 -45.10 5.16
C ASN A 19 4.28 -44.55 5.78
N GLY A 20 4.37 -44.07 7.03
CA GLY A 20 3.69 -42.83 7.45
C GLY A 20 2.57 -42.95 8.49
N SER A 21 2.95 -42.77 9.77
CA SER A 21 2.15 -42.24 10.89
C SER A 21 0.90 -43.02 11.36
N PRO A 22 0.90 -43.63 12.57
CA PRO A 22 -0.33 -44.18 13.15
C PRO A 22 -1.29 -43.04 13.53
N LEU A 23 -2.57 -43.20 13.24
CA LEU A 23 -3.63 -42.30 13.70
C LEU A 23 -3.71 -42.36 15.23
N THR A 24 -3.04 -41.42 15.90
CA THR A 24 -3.11 -41.26 17.34
C THR A 24 -4.55 -40.93 17.73
N ARG A 25 -5.19 -41.83 18.47
CA ARG A 25 -6.49 -41.63 19.13
C ARG A 25 -6.48 -40.27 19.82
N GLN A 26 -7.38 -39.37 19.41
CA GLN A 26 -7.51 -38.04 19.99
C GLN A 26 -7.86 -38.18 21.48
N MET A 27 -6.86 -38.02 22.35
CA MET A 27 -7.07 -37.97 23.79
C MET A 27 -7.81 -36.68 24.13
N THR A 28 -9.08 -36.80 24.52
CA THR A 28 -9.78 -35.72 25.21
C THR A 28 -9.15 -35.55 26.58
N VAL A 29 -8.18 -34.65 26.69
CA VAL A 29 -7.59 -34.27 27.98
C VAL A 29 -8.63 -33.44 28.72
N ALA A 30 -9.17 -33.98 29.82
CA ALA A 30 -9.96 -33.20 30.76
C ALA A 30 -9.03 -32.20 31.46
N LEU A 31 -9.17 -30.92 31.11
CA LEU A 31 -8.39 -29.83 31.71
C LEU A 31 -8.79 -29.67 33.18
N THR A 32 -7.82 -29.45 34.07
CA THR A 32 -8.11 -29.11 35.47
C THR A 32 -8.69 -27.68 35.57
N PRO A 33 -9.47 -27.36 36.62
CA PRO A 33 -10.03 -26.02 36.80
C PRO A 33 -8.97 -24.90 36.77
N GLU A 34 -7.77 -25.15 37.33
CA GLU A 34 -6.64 -24.21 37.29
C GLU A 34 -6.05 -24.02 35.88
N GLN A 35 -6.07 -25.06 35.03
CA GLN A 35 -5.67 -24.96 33.63
C GLN A 35 -6.71 -24.20 32.79
N TYR A 36 -8.00 -24.36 33.13
CA TYR A 36 -9.10 -23.61 32.53
C TYR A 36 -9.01 -22.11 32.85
N GLU A 37 -8.67 -21.75 34.09
CA GLU A 37 -8.44 -20.37 34.50
C GLU A 37 -7.18 -19.76 33.87
N ARG A 38 -6.07 -20.51 33.77
CA ARG A 38 -4.87 -20.03 33.07
C ARG A 38 -5.13 -19.77 31.58
N LEU A 39 -6.00 -20.54 30.94
CA LEU A 39 -6.43 -20.32 29.54
C LEU A 39 -7.28 -19.05 29.39
N PHE A 40 -8.03 -18.67 30.42
CA PHE A 40 -8.91 -17.49 30.41
C PHE A 40 -8.19 -16.19 30.82
N PHE A 41 -7.18 -16.28 31.71
CA PHE A 41 -6.54 -15.12 32.34
C PHE A 41 -5.12 -14.82 31.88
N GLN A 42 -4.50 -15.69 31.07
CA GLN A 42 -3.26 -15.36 30.38
C GLN A 42 -3.58 -15.11 28.91
N PRO A 43 -3.46 -13.86 28.39
CA PRO A 43 -3.40 -13.69 26.95
C PRO A 43 -2.23 -14.55 26.50
N GLU A 44 -2.49 -15.53 25.63
CA GLU A 44 -1.45 -16.43 25.12
C GLU A 44 -0.19 -15.60 24.81
N GLY A 45 0.90 -15.88 25.53
CA GLY A 45 2.20 -15.32 25.19
C GLY A 45 2.43 -15.55 23.69
N PRO A 46 3.00 -14.57 22.96
CA PRO A 46 2.96 -14.55 21.50
C PRO A 46 3.34 -15.92 20.93
N ARG A 47 2.37 -16.58 20.29
CA ARG A 47 2.61 -17.79 19.50
C ARG A 47 3.76 -17.46 18.56
N ARG A 48 4.84 -18.25 18.61
CA ARG A 48 6.00 -18.16 17.73
C ARG A 48 5.50 -17.96 16.29
N GLY A 49 5.59 -16.74 15.75
CA GLY A 49 5.12 -16.41 14.40
C GLY A 49 4.35 -15.09 14.23
N ASP A 50 3.87 -14.45 15.29
CA ASP A 50 3.17 -13.16 15.15
C ASP A 50 4.16 -11.99 15.06
N LEU A 51 4.85 -11.86 13.92
CA LEU A 51 5.82 -10.79 13.65
C LEU A 51 5.21 -9.39 13.85
N SER A 52 3.89 -9.25 13.65
CA SER A 52 3.14 -8.02 13.88
C SER A 52 3.11 -7.57 15.35
N LYS A 53 3.30 -8.51 16.30
CA LYS A 53 3.43 -8.22 17.74
C LYS A 53 4.88 -7.96 18.17
N ARG A 54 5.86 -8.21 17.30
CA ARG A 54 7.28 -8.09 17.61
C ARG A 54 7.92 -6.84 17.00
N PHE A 55 7.40 -6.38 15.87
CA PHE A 55 7.90 -5.22 15.14
C PHE A 55 6.91 -4.06 15.15
N ALA A 56 7.42 -2.85 14.93
CA ALA A 56 6.59 -1.67 14.73
C ALA A 56 5.73 -1.81 13.46
N ASN A 57 4.58 -1.13 13.44
CA ASN A 57 3.74 -1.04 12.24
C ASN A 57 4.36 -0.04 11.24
N PRO A 58 4.86 -0.48 10.07
CA PRO A 58 5.51 0.39 9.11
C PRO A 58 4.52 1.18 8.23
N THR A 59 3.22 0.86 8.28
CA THR A 59 2.18 1.52 7.45
C THR A 59 2.18 3.02 7.66
N LEU A 60 2.34 3.51 8.89
CA LEU A 60 2.37 4.95 9.17
C LEU A 60 3.56 5.63 8.47
N LEU A 61 4.74 5.00 8.47
CA LEU A 61 5.91 5.51 7.75
C LEU A 61 5.64 5.55 6.24
N GLY A 62 5.04 4.48 5.68
CA GLY A 62 4.69 4.42 4.26
C GLY A 62 3.67 5.50 3.86
N LEU A 63 2.65 5.72 4.70
CA LEU A 63 1.65 6.77 4.50
C LEU A 63 2.28 8.17 4.55
N LEU A 64 3.11 8.47 5.54
CA LEU A 64 3.76 9.79 5.64
C LEU A 64 4.80 10.01 4.53
N GLY A 65 5.56 8.97 4.18
CA GLY A 65 6.50 8.98 3.05
C GLY A 65 5.81 9.28 1.73
N PHE A 66 4.58 8.78 1.53
CA PHE A 66 3.74 9.16 0.40
C PHE A 66 3.18 10.59 0.54
N LEU A 67 2.54 10.90 1.68
CA LEU A 67 1.68 12.08 1.81
C LEU A 67 2.42 13.41 1.78
N ILE A 68 3.65 13.46 2.30
CA ILE A 68 4.43 14.70 2.35
C ILE A 68 4.75 15.19 0.93
N PRO A 69 5.50 14.42 0.09
CA PRO A 69 5.76 14.83 -1.28
C PRO A 69 4.49 14.93 -2.13
N TYR A 70 3.51 14.05 -1.89
CA TYR A 70 2.23 14.09 -2.60
C TYR A 70 1.48 15.40 -2.34
N THR A 71 1.37 15.84 -1.09
CA THR A 71 0.67 17.07 -0.70
C THR A 71 1.30 18.29 -1.39
N SER A 72 2.63 18.41 -1.34
CA SER A 72 3.36 19.49 -2.00
C SER A 72 3.22 19.46 -3.53
N THR A 73 3.16 18.27 -4.12
CA THR A 73 2.90 18.06 -5.56
C THR A 73 1.51 18.56 -5.93
N ILE A 74 0.46 18.18 -5.19
CA ILE A 74 -0.92 18.60 -5.47
C ILE A 74 -1.05 20.13 -5.38
N PHE A 75 -0.44 20.75 -4.37
CA PHE A 75 -0.44 22.20 -4.24
C PHE A 75 0.25 22.89 -5.42
N THR A 76 1.33 22.30 -5.92
CA THR A 76 2.07 22.81 -7.08
C THR A 76 1.27 22.65 -8.37
N LEU A 77 0.65 21.49 -8.61
CA LEU A 77 -0.20 21.23 -9.78
C LEU A 77 -1.42 22.16 -9.81
N CYS A 78 -2.01 22.45 -8.65
CA CYS A 78 -3.13 23.40 -8.54
C CYS A 78 -2.70 24.88 -8.65
N GLY A 79 -1.40 25.17 -8.72
CA GLY A 79 -0.87 26.54 -8.82
C GLY A 79 -1.06 27.38 -7.56
N LEU A 80 -1.15 26.75 -6.38
CA LEU A 80 -1.39 27.46 -5.14
C LEU A 80 -0.21 28.36 -4.77
N ARG A 81 -0.50 29.59 -4.30
CA ARG A 81 0.49 30.58 -3.88
C ARG A 81 1.50 30.92 -5.01
N GLY A 82 1.07 30.89 -6.26
CA GLY A 82 1.91 31.23 -7.41
C GLY A 82 2.86 30.13 -7.86
N ALA A 83 2.68 28.88 -7.39
CA ALA A 83 3.41 27.74 -7.92
C ALA A 83 3.10 27.53 -9.42
N VAL A 84 4.10 27.15 -10.20
CA VAL A 84 4.00 26.94 -11.65
C VAL A 84 4.46 25.53 -11.98
N ALA A 85 3.53 24.63 -12.25
CA ALA A 85 3.86 23.29 -12.72
C ALA A 85 4.27 23.30 -14.21
N PRO A 86 5.25 22.50 -14.63
CA PRO A 86 6.02 21.55 -13.81
C PRO A 86 7.23 22.17 -13.09
N THR A 87 7.63 23.41 -13.39
CA THR A 87 8.90 24.02 -12.91
C THR A 87 9.03 24.05 -11.38
N SER A 88 7.98 24.41 -10.65
CA SER A 88 8.00 24.47 -9.19
C SER A 88 8.18 23.09 -8.52
N LEU A 89 7.95 21.98 -9.24
CA LEU A 89 8.16 20.63 -8.72
C LEU A 89 9.64 20.33 -8.47
N ILE A 90 10.56 21.00 -9.19
CA ILE A 90 12.01 20.86 -9.01
C ILE A 90 12.41 21.24 -7.57
N GLY A 91 11.71 22.19 -6.95
CA GLY A 91 11.95 22.60 -5.56
C GLY A 91 11.60 21.52 -4.52
N LEU A 92 10.93 20.44 -4.93
CA LEU A 92 10.47 19.36 -4.05
C LEU A 92 11.36 18.11 -4.12
N ASN A 93 12.48 18.15 -4.85
CA ASN A 93 13.35 16.98 -5.05
C ASN A 93 13.83 16.34 -3.74
N GLY A 94 14.10 17.14 -2.71
CA GLY A 94 14.46 16.63 -1.39
C GLY A 94 13.36 15.74 -0.78
N ASP A 95 12.10 16.20 -0.83
CA ASP A 95 10.95 15.45 -0.35
C ASP A 95 10.77 14.17 -1.16
N TYR A 96 10.93 14.24 -2.49
CA TYR A 96 10.83 13.08 -3.37
C TYR A 96 11.89 12.02 -3.08
N TYR A 97 13.15 12.41 -2.90
CA TYR A 97 14.21 11.44 -2.60
C TYR A 97 14.08 10.85 -1.19
N PHE A 98 13.98 11.69 -0.16
CA PHE A 98 14.12 11.21 1.21
C PHE A 98 12.82 10.61 1.77
N LEU A 99 11.68 11.24 1.49
CA LEU A 99 10.39 10.80 2.02
C LEU A 99 9.66 9.92 1.00
N GLY A 100 9.53 10.43 -0.22
CA GLY A 100 8.83 9.76 -1.32
C GLY A 100 9.50 8.45 -1.69
N ALA A 101 10.82 8.42 -1.85
CA ALA A 101 11.53 7.22 -2.27
C ALA A 101 12.09 6.43 -1.09
N ILE A 102 13.05 6.98 -0.34
CA ILE A 102 13.79 6.23 0.67
C ILE A 102 12.86 5.76 1.80
N ALA A 103 12.19 6.67 2.50
CA ALA A 103 11.33 6.31 3.63
C ALA A 103 10.17 5.39 3.23
N MET A 104 9.52 5.68 2.09
CA MET A 104 8.40 4.86 1.59
C MET A 104 8.83 3.45 1.18
N ASN A 105 9.96 3.30 0.47
CA ASN A 105 10.47 1.97 0.11
C ASN A 105 10.91 1.17 1.36
N LEU A 106 11.51 1.82 2.35
CA LEU A 106 11.84 1.17 3.63
C LEU A 106 10.58 0.67 4.34
N ALA A 107 9.50 1.45 4.36
CA ALA A 107 8.21 1.01 4.87
C ALA A 107 7.69 -0.20 4.08
N GLY A 108 7.78 -0.18 2.75
CA GLY A 108 7.39 -1.31 1.90
C GLY A 108 8.18 -2.60 2.17
N ILE A 109 9.50 -2.49 2.37
CA ILE A 109 10.35 -3.63 2.77
C ILE A 109 9.95 -4.14 4.16
N ALA A 110 9.61 -3.26 5.10
CA ALA A 110 9.11 -3.67 6.41
C ALA A 110 7.73 -4.36 6.33
N GLU A 111 6.83 -3.91 5.44
CA GLU A 111 5.56 -4.59 5.17
C GLU A 111 5.77 -5.99 4.59
N PHE A 112 6.79 -6.18 3.72
CA PHE A 112 7.18 -7.50 3.22
C PHE A 112 7.58 -8.43 4.38
N ILE A 113 8.38 -7.95 5.32
CA ILE A 113 8.81 -8.72 6.50
C ILE A 113 7.60 -9.12 7.37
N LEU A 114 6.59 -8.27 7.46
CA LEU A 114 5.35 -8.56 8.18
C LEU A 114 4.36 -9.44 7.41
N GLY A 115 4.60 -9.72 6.13
CA GLY A 115 3.71 -10.51 5.28
C GLY A 115 2.54 -9.73 4.69
N ASN A 116 2.58 -8.40 4.73
CA ASN A 116 1.53 -7.52 4.21
C ASN A 116 1.75 -7.19 2.72
N THR A 117 1.32 -8.09 1.84
CA THR A 117 1.60 -8.00 0.38
C THR A 117 1.06 -6.72 -0.28
N PHE A 118 -0.17 -6.30 0.05
CA PHE A 118 -0.77 -5.16 -0.63
C PHE A 118 -0.10 -3.82 -0.25
N PRO A 119 0.05 -3.47 1.04
CA PRO A 119 0.83 -2.30 1.44
C PRO A 119 2.27 -2.33 0.95
N MET A 120 2.94 -3.50 0.99
CA MET A 120 4.29 -3.66 0.43
C MET A 120 4.33 -3.23 -1.05
N ALA A 121 3.46 -3.79 -1.89
CA ALA A 121 3.45 -3.50 -3.31
C ALA A 121 3.16 -2.01 -3.60
N VAL A 122 2.20 -1.42 -2.87
CA VAL A 122 1.88 0.00 -2.98
C VAL A 122 3.10 0.85 -2.58
N PHE A 123 3.68 0.62 -1.40
CA PHE A 123 4.77 1.45 -0.90
C PHE A 123 6.03 1.36 -1.74
N ILE A 124 6.40 0.16 -2.21
CA ILE A 124 7.59 0.01 -3.06
C ILE A 124 7.37 0.68 -4.42
N ILE A 125 6.25 0.42 -5.10
CA ILE A 125 6.04 0.94 -6.46
C ILE A 125 5.92 2.47 -6.47
N TYR A 126 5.13 3.05 -5.56
CA TYR A 126 5.05 4.50 -5.47
C TYR A 126 6.33 5.13 -4.92
N GLY A 127 7.08 4.41 -4.08
CA GLY A 127 8.40 4.87 -3.65
C GLY A 127 9.39 4.96 -4.81
N CYS A 128 9.43 3.94 -5.67
CA CYS A 128 10.20 3.97 -6.91
C CYS A 128 9.72 5.08 -7.86
N HIS A 129 8.40 5.33 -7.94
CA HIS A 129 7.85 6.44 -8.73
C HIS A 129 8.40 7.79 -8.26
N TRP A 130 8.37 8.09 -6.96
CA TRP A 130 8.94 9.34 -6.43
C TRP A 130 10.44 9.45 -6.69
N GLY A 131 11.18 8.35 -6.54
CA GLY A 131 12.61 8.33 -6.84
C GLY A 131 12.91 8.59 -8.32
N SER A 132 12.10 8.00 -9.21
CA SER A 132 12.18 8.26 -10.65
C SER A 132 11.90 9.72 -10.97
N LEU A 133 10.85 10.30 -10.37
CA LEU A 133 10.49 11.70 -10.58
C LEU A 133 11.59 12.65 -10.09
N ALA A 134 12.14 12.39 -8.91
CA ALA A 134 13.26 13.15 -8.34
C ALA A 134 14.48 13.12 -9.26
N TYR A 135 14.86 11.91 -9.72
CA TYR A 135 15.99 11.73 -10.64
C TYR A 135 15.82 12.49 -11.94
N THR A 136 14.60 12.48 -12.50
CA THR A 136 14.28 13.17 -13.74
C THR A 136 14.25 14.69 -13.60
N GLN A 137 13.83 15.20 -12.45
CA GLN A 137 13.67 16.64 -12.21
C GLN A 137 14.91 17.30 -11.60
N ASP A 138 15.83 16.52 -11.02
CA ASP A 138 17.04 17.05 -10.41
C ASP A 138 18.02 17.58 -11.48
N PRO A 139 18.30 18.90 -11.48
CA PRO A 139 19.19 19.52 -12.45
C PRO A 139 20.60 18.91 -12.48
N ILE A 140 21.04 18.27 -11.39
CA ILE A 140 22.36 17.63 -11.31
C ILE A 140 22.51 16.51 -12.35
N HIS A 141 21.43 15.78 -12.65
CA HIS A 141 21.47 14.63 -13.57
C HIS A 141 21.43 15.05 -15.05
N ASN A 142 20.95 16.27 -15.35
CA ASN A 142 20.93 16.88 -16.68
C ASN A 142 20.43 15.95 -17.81
N GLN A 143 19.40 15.13 -17.55
CA GLN A 143 18.88 14.14 -18.51
C GLN A 143 18.42 14.79 -19.83
N LEU A 144 17.91 16.02 -19.75
CA LEU A 144 17.44 16.79 -20.91
C LEU A 144 18.52 17.01 -21.98
N SER A 145 19.81 16.96 -21.62
CA SER A 145 20.92 17.11 -22.57
C SER A 145 20.93 16.03 -23.67
N ALA A 146 20.37 14.85 -23.41
CA ALA A 146 20.25 13.77 -24.39
C ALA A 146 19.21 14.06 -25.49
N PHE A 147 18.30 15.02 -25.27
CA PHE A 147 17.16 15.33 -26.15
C PHE A 147 17.43 16.57 -27.04
N GLY A 148 18.70 16.97 -27.16
CA GLY A 148 19.17 17.98 -28.10
C GLY A 148 18.46 19.33 -27.99
N THR A 149 18.20 19.95 -29.14
CA THR A 149 17.70 21.35 -29.23
C THR A 149 16.28 21.53 -28.69
N ASN A 150 15.42 20.52 -28.82
CA ASN A 150 14.02 20.64 -28.40
C ASN A 150 13.84 20.40 -26.89
N GLY A 151 14.74 19.63 -26.27
CA GLY A 151 14.79 19.41 -24.82
C GLY A 151 13.41 19.10 -24.23
N ALA A 152 13.03 19.84 -23.19
CA ALA A 152 11.79 19.65 -22.45
C ALA A 152 10.51 19.95 -23.27
N LEU A 153 10.64 20.65 -24.40
CA LEU A 153 9.52 20.96 -25.30
C LEU A 153 9.40 19.94 -26.43
N GLY A 154 10.39 19.04 -26.59
CA GLY A 154 10.43 18.06 -27.67
C GLY A 154 9.50 16.88 -27.46
N ALA A 155 9.03 16.31 -28.58
CA ALA A 155 8.17 15.13 -28.58
C ALA A 155 8.83 13.91 -27.93
N GLU A 156 10.14 13.73 -28.10
CA GLU A 156 10.88 12.58 -27.57
C GLU A 156 10.92 12.56 -26.03
N TRP A 157 11.23 13.70 -25.42
CA TRP A 157 11.22 13.85 -23.96
C TRP A 157 9.81 13.61 -23.41
N ASN A 158 8.83 14.34 -23.95
CA ASN A 158 7.46 14.30 -23.44
C ASN A 158 6.77 12.96 -23.68
N SER A 159 7.12 12.23 -24.75
CA SER A 159 6.62 10.86 -24.95
C SER A 159 7.11 9.94 -23.85
N SER A 160 8.37 10.09 -23.41
CA SER A 160 8.94 9.29 -22.31
C SER A 160 8.20 9.54 -20.99
N GLN A 161 7.94 10.82 -20.67
CA GLN A 161 7.19 11.20 -19.46
C GLN A 161 5.73 10.74 -19.53
N GLY A 162 5.07 10.96 -20.67
CA GLY A 162 3.69 10.54 -20.89
C GLY A 162 3.51 9.03 -20.80
N PHE A 163 4.43 8.22 -21.35
CA PHE A 163 4.36 6.76 -21.24
C PHE A 163 4.59 6.25 -19.81
N HIS A 164 5.45 6.89 -19.03
CA HIS A 164 5.58 6.61 -17.60
C HIS A 164 4.26 6.88 -16.87
N ASN A 165 3.65 8.04 -17.12
CA ASN A 165 2.37 8.40 -16.50
C ASN A 165 1.22 7.47 -16.93
N VAL A 166 1.14 7.07 -18.21
CA VAL A 166 0.19 6.05 -18.68
C VAL A 166 0.42 4.71 -17.96
N THR A 167 1.67 4.31 -17.77
CA THR A 167 1.98 3.07 -17.03
C THR A 167 1.55 3.18 -15.57
N MET A 168 1.76 4.34 -14.95
CA MET A 168 1.28 4.62 -13.59
C MET A 168 -0.25 4.63 -13.51
N VAL A 169 -0.98 5.05 -14.55
CA VAL A 169 -2.45 4.89 -14.63
C VAL A 169 -2.82 3.42 -14.53
N LEU A 170 -2.18 2.55 -15.30
CA LEU A 170 -2.46 1.11 -15.29
C LEU A 170 -2.19 0.48 -13.92
N VAL A 171 -1.04 0.79 -13.32
CA VAL A 171 -0.71 0.34 -11.95
C VAL A 171 -1.73 0.84 -10.94
N SER A 172 -2.07 2.13 -10.97
CA SER A 172 -3.05 2.74 -10.08
C SER A 172 -4.44 2.13 -10.25
N PHE A 173 -4.81 1.76 -11.48
CA PHE A 173 -6.08 1.12 -11.79
C PHE A 173 -6.14 -0.31 -11.23
N VAL A 174 -5.06 -1.08 -11.33
CA VAL A 174 -4.98 -2.42 -10.70
C VAL A 174 -5.17 -2.30 -9.19
N PHE A 175 -4.51 -1.33 -8.55
CA PHE A 175 -4.70 -1.08 -7.12
C PHE A 175 -6.10 -0.55 -6.78
N LEU A 176 -6.68 0.31 -7.60
CA LEU A 176 -8.06 0.77 -7.44
C LEU A 176 -9.02 -0.42 -7.36
N VAL A 177 -8.95 -1.35 -8.32
CA VAL A 177 -9.77 -2.56 -8.32
C VAL A 177 -9.55 -3.38 -7.05
N ALA A 178 -8.29 -3.53 -6.61
CA ALA A 178 -7.96 -4.27 -5.39
C ALA A 178 -8.50 -3.62 -4.09
N THR A 179 -8.78 -2.31 -4.09
CA THR A 179 -9.22 -1.57 -2.89
C THR A 179 -10.72 -1.51 -2.67
N PHE A 180 -11.55 -1.94 -3.65
CA PHE A 180 -13.01 -2.01 -3.47
C PHE A 180 -13.46 -2.91 -2.30
N ARG A 181 -12.60 -3.85 -1.89
CA ARG A 181 -12.81 -4.73 -0.73
C ARG A 181 -12.18 -4.24 0.58
N VAL A 182 -11.53 -3.07 0.57
CA VAL A 182 -10.71 -2.58 1.71
C VAL A 182 -11.39 -1.40 2.40
N ASN A 183 -11.46 -0.24 1.75
CA ASN A 183 -11.91 1.00 2.39
C ASN A 183 -12.28 2.05 1.34
N ALA A 184 -13.39 2.76 1.54
CA ALA A 184 -13.80 3.87 0.67
C ALA A 184 -12.71 4.94 0.49
N PHE A 185 -11.91 5.23 1.54
CA PHE A 185 -10.80 6.18 1.46
C PHE A 185 -9.68 5.70 0.54
N PHE A 186 -9.35 4.40 0.57
CA PHE A 186 -8.38 3.83 -0.36
C PHE A 186 -8.89 3.85 -1.81
N VAL A 187 -10.17 3.55 -2.03
CA VAL A 187 -10.81 3.67 -3.35
C VAL A 187 -10.72 5.11 -3.86
N ALA A 188 -11.06 6.09 -3.03
CA ALA A 188 -10.96 7.50 -3.39
C ALA A 188 -9.51 7.92 -3.72
N THR A 189 -8.52 7.43 -2.96
CA THR A 189 -7.10 7.67 -3.24
C THR A 189 -6.71 7.15 -4.61
N PHE A 190 -6.96 5.87 -4.89
CA PHE A 190 -6.52 5.27 -6.16
C PHE A 190 -7.30 5.79 -7.35
N PHE A 191 -8.58 6.15 -7.18
CA PHE A 191 -9.33 6.84 -8.23
C PHE A 191 -8.73 8.22 -8.52
N GLY A 192 -8.42 9.00 -7.48
CA GLY A 192 -7.72 10.27 -7.62
C GLY A 192 -6.38 10.13 -8.36
N LEU A 193 -5.59 9.11 -8.03
CA LEU A 193 -4.31 8.81 -8.68
C LEU A 193 -4.48 8.41 -10.15
N VAL A 194 -5.45 7.54 -10.48
CA VAL A 194 -5.78 7.16 -11.87
C VAL A 194 -6.07 8.42 -12.70
N MET A 195 -6.94 9.30 -12.19
CA MET A 195 -7.28 10.54 -12.90
C MET A 195 -6.08 11.49 -12.98
N MET A 196 -5.35 11.67 -11.88
CA MET A 196 -4.17 12.54 -11.82
C MET A 196 -3.13 12.15 -12.87
N PHE A 197 -2.69 10.88 -12.89
CA PHE A 197 -1.71 10.42 -13.88
C PHE A 197 -2.25 10.49 -15.31
N SER A 198 -3.55 10.27 -15.52
CA SER A 198 -4.17 10.39 -16.85
C SER A 198 -4.08 11.82 -17.39
N PHE A 199 -4.36 12.82 -16.55
CA PHE A 199 -4.28 14.23 -16.94
C PHE A 199 -2.84 14.74 -17.08
N ILE A 200 -1.91 14.25 -16.25
CA ILE A 200 -0.48 14.57 -16.41
C ILE A 200 0.04 13.95 -17.71
N ALA A 201 -0.28 12.69 -18.02
CA ALA A 201 0.10 12.08 -19.30
C ALA A 201 -0.46 12.86 -20.50
N ALA A 202 -1.72 13.29 -20.44
CA ALA A 202 -2.32 14.12 -21.47
C ALA A 202 -1.60 15.47 -21.61
N ALA A 203 -1.19 16.08 -20.50
CA ALA A 203 -0.40 17.31 -20.50
C ALA A 203 0.96 17.09 -21.16
N ASP A 204 1.69 16.03 -20.80
CA ASP A 204 2.97 15.67 -21.40
C ASP A 204 2.82 15.52 -22.93
N PHE A 205 1.85 14.73 -23.39
CA PHE A 205 1.62 14.55 -24.83
C PHE A 205 1.18 15.83 -25.56
N ALA A 206 0.62 16.81 -24.86
CA ALA A 206 0.22 18.09 -25.45
C ALA A 206 1.39 19.10 -25.55
N VAL A 207 2.42 19.01 -24.70
CA VAL A 207 3.57 19.94 -24.70
C VAL A 207 4.23 20.13 -26.07
N PRO A 208 4.54 19.07 -26.85
CA PRO A 208 5.19 19.21 -28.17
C PRO A 208 4.32 19.92 -29.22
N HIS A 209 3.03 20.09 -28.95
CA HIS A 209 2.07 20.69 -29.86
C HIS A 209 1.76 22.15 -29.54
N ILE A 210 2.41 22.75 -28.54
CA ILE A 210 2.23 24.15 -28.17
C ILE A 210 2.71 25.05 -29.32
N LYS A 211 1.80 25.83 -29.90
CA LYS A 211 2.10 26.84 -30.93
C LYS A 211 1.64 28.24 -30.52
N THR A 212 0.68 28.31 -29.60
CA THR A 212 0.02 29.54 -29.15
C THR A 212 -0.01 29.62 -27.63
N ALA A 213 -0.30 30.81 -27.10
CA ALA A 213 -0.52 30.98 -25.66
C ALA A 213 -1.72 30.17 -25.14
N ALA A 214 -2.74 29.95 -25.99
CA ALA A 214 -3.89 29.14 -25.64
C ALA A 214 -3.53 27.65 -25.47
N ASP A 215 -2.60 27.13 -26.27
CA ASP A 215 -2.13 25.75 -26.13
C ASP A 215 -1.35 25.57 -24.82
N LEU A 216 -0.55 26.57 -24.43
CA LEU A 216 0.15 26.58 -23.15
C LEU A 216 -0.84 26.62 -21.97
N GLU A 217 -1.89 27.43 -22.08
CA GLU A 217 -2.96 27.47 -21.07
C GLU A 217 -3.71 26.13 -20.99
N HIS A 218 -3.91 25.45 -22.11
CA HIS A 218 -4.51 24.13 -22.14
C HIS A 218 -3.66 23.11 -21.35
N VAL A 219 -2.35 23.06 -21.57
CA VAL A 219 -1.43 22.19 -20.81
C VAL A 219 -1.49 22.52 -19.31
N SER A 220 -1.45 23.80 -18.94
CA SER A 220 -1.59 24.23 -17.55
C SER A 220 -2.93 23.80 -16.94
N THR A 221 -4.00 23.86 -17.71
CA THR A 221 -5.34 23.44 -17.29
C THR A 221 -5.40 21.94 -17.05
N LEU A 222 -4.81 21.11 -17.92
CA LEU A 222 -4.72 19.67 -17.72
C LEU A 222 -3.98 19.33 -16.42
N LEU A 223 -2.83 19.97 -16.16
CA LEU A 223 -2.08 19.78 -14.91
C LEU A 223 -2.90 20.19 -13.68
N LYS A 224 -3.63 21.31 -13.75
CA LYS A 224 -4.52 21.76 -12.67
C LYS A 224 -5.67 20.79 -12.41
N ILE A 225 -6.28 20.24 -13.45
CA ILE A 225 -7.33 19.22 -13.32
C ILE A 225 -6.75 17.95 -12.68
N GLY A 226 -5.56 17.52 -13.10
CA GLY A 226 -4.84 16.41 -12.48
C GLY A 226 -4.60 16.64 -10.99
N GLY A 227 -4.10 17.83 -10.62
CA GLY A 227 -3.97 18.25 -9.22
C GLY A 227 -5.30 18.28 -8.47
N GLY A 228 -6.38 18.72 -9.15
CA GLY A 228 -7.75 18.73 -8.64
C GLY A 228 -8.21 17.34 -8.19
N PHE A 229 -8.05 16.33 -9.04
CA PHE A 229 -8.35 14.93 -8.66
C PHE A 229 -7.41 14.41 -7.56
N GLY A 230 -6.17 14.91 -7.52
CA GLY A 230 -5.20 14.56 -6.49
C GLY A 230 -5.64 14.93 -5.06
N TRP A 231 -6.55 15.91 -4.90
CA TRP A 231 -7.14 16.24 -3.59
C TRP A 231 -7.91 15.08 -2.95
N LEU A 232 -8.50 14.19 -3.74
CA LEU A 232 -9.19 13.01 -3.21
C LEU A 232 -8.21 12.16 -2.40
N GLY A 233 -7.05 11.84 -2.99
CA GLY A 233 -5.98 11.09 -2.32
C GLY A 233 -5.33 11.84 -1.15
N LEU A 234 -5.29 13.17 -1.21
CA LEU A 234 -4.70 13.99 -0.16
C LEU A 234 -5.57 13.93 1.09
N ILE A 235 -6.87 14.17 0.96
CA ILE A 235 -7.81 14.19 2.09
C ILE A 235 -7.96 12.80 2.69
N SER A 236 -8.15 11.78 1.84
CA SER A 236 -8.27 10.39 2.29
C SER A 236 -6.99 9.87 2.94
N GLY A 237 -5.83 10.22 2.39
CA GLY A 237 -4.54 9.78 2.91
C GLY A 237 -4.22 10.40 4.27
N TRP A 238 -4.39 11.72 4.44
CA TRP A 238 -4.20 12.37 5.73
C TRP A 238 -5.18 11.85 6.80
N TYR A 239 -6.41 11.53 6.41
CA TYR A 239 -7.36 10.86 7.28
C TYR A 239 -6.82 9.50 7.79
N LEU A 240 -6.30 8.66 6.89
CA LEU A 240 -5.69 7.37 7.24
C LEU A 240 -4.40 7.54 8.07
N ALA A 241 -3.61 8.58 7.82
CA ALA A 241 -2.42 8.88 8.61
C ALA A 241 -2.77 9.26 10.06
N ILE A 242 -3.81 10.07 10.25
CA ILE A 242 -4.31 10.42 11.60
C ILE A 242 -4.78 9.16 12.33
N LEU A 243 -5.59 8.33 11.67
CA LEU A 243 -6.08 7.07 12.26
C LEU A 243 -4.93 6.14 12.67
N THR A 244 -3.95 5.95 11.78
CA THR A 244 -2.80 5.07 12.06
C THR A 244 -1.87 5.64 13.12
N ALA A 245 -1.70 6.97 13.19
CA ALA A 245 -0.96 7.63 14.25
C ALA A 245 -1.66 7.49 15.61
N CYS A 246 -2.96 7.75 15.70
CA CYS A 246 -3.73 7.56 16.94
C CYS A 246 -3.66 6.10 17.42
N ALA A 247 -3.78 5.14 16.51
CA ALA A 247 -3.65 3.71 16.83
C ALA A 247 -2.26 3.36 17.36
N ALA A 248 -1.19 3.95 16.81
CA ALA A 248 0.19 3.69 17.24
C ALA A 248 0.49 4.16 18.67
N VAL A 249 -0.21 5.18 19.16
CA VAL A 249 -0.03 5.72 20.52
C VAL A 249 -1.19 5.39 21.48
N GLY A 250 -2.16 4.59 21.05
CA GLY A 250 -3.30 4.17 21.88
C GLY A 250 -4.32 5.28 22.16
N ILE A 251 -4.35 6.35 21.36
CA ILE A 251 -5.40 7.38 21.46
C ILE A 251 -6.70 6.81 20.87
N PRO A 252 -7.81 6.76 21.64
CA PRO A 252 -9.10 6.36 21.10
C PRO A 252 -9.54 7.34 20.01
N CYS A 253 -9.65 6.87 18.77
CA CYS A 253 -10.10 7.66 17.63
C CYS A 253 -11.45 7.12 17.13
N PRO A 254 -12.59 7.78 17.42
CA PRO A 254 -13.92 7.28 17.05
C PRO A 254 -14.26 7.52 15.56
N LEU A 255 -13.25 7.78 14.72
CA LEU A 255 -13.45 8.15 13.33
C LEU A 255 -13.78 6.91 12.45
N PRO A 256 -14.79 6.99 11.56
CA PRO A 256 -15.25 5.83 10.81
C PRO A 256 -14.26 5.39 9.74
N VAL A 257 -13.81 4.14 9.78
CA VAL A 257 -12.91 3.59 8.75
C VAL A 257 -13.62 3.29 7.42
N LEU A 258 -14.96 3.40 7.34
CA LEU A 258 -15.74 3.13 6.11
C LEU A 258 -15.33 1.83 5.39
N ASP A 259 -15.28 0.73 6.15
CA ASP A 259 -14.98 -0.59 5.63
C ASP A 259 -16.03 -1.05 4.61
N LEU A 260 -15.56 -1.49 3.44
CA LEU A 260 -16.37 -1.96 2.32
C LEU A 260 -16.41 -3.50 2.21
N SER A 261 -15.61 -4.20 3.01
CA SER A 261 -15.44 -5.66 2.94
C SER A 261 -16.76 -6.42 3.03
N SER A 262 -17.67 -5.98 3.91
CA SER A 262 -18.98 -6.60 4.12
C SER A 262 -20.06 -6.20 3.11
N LYS A 263 -19.90 -5.04 2.45
CA LYS A 263 -20.93 -4.46 1.56
C LYS A 263 -20.79 -4.86 0.11
N VAL A 264 -19.55 -5.02 -0.39
CA VAL A 264 -19.28 -5.31 -1.82
C VAL A 264 -19.24 -6.81 -2.09
N PHE A 265 -18.76 -7.60 -1.12
CA PHE A 265 -18.67 -9.06 -1.21
C PHE A 265 -19.28 -9.69 0.04
N SER A 266 -20.59 -9.53 0.23
CA SER A 266 -21.29 -10.34 1.23
C SER A 266 -21.12 -11.81 0.85
N LYS A 267 -20.51 -12.61 1.74
CA LYS A 267 -20.61 -14.06 1.64
C LYS A 267 -22.08 -14.41 1.79
N ASP A 268 -22.69 -14.96 0.75
CA ASP A 268 -23.93 -15.71 0.91
C ASP A 268 -23.64 -16.83 1.92
N SER A 269 -24.10 -16.68 3.15
CA SER A 269 -24.13 -17.78 4.10
C SER A 269 -24.94 -18.90 3.46
N PRO A 270 -24.41 -20.15 3.39
CA PRO A 270 -25.22 -21.28 2.97
C PRO A 270 -26.42 -21.34 3.91
N LYS A 271 -27.63 -21.24 3.38
CA LYS A 271 -28.85 -21.48 4.16
C LYS A 271 -28.74 -22.89 4.73
N GLU A 272 -28.49 -23.01 6.04
CA GLU A 272 -28.64 -24.27 6.75
C GLU A 272 -30.07 -24.75 6.50
N GLY A 273 -30.17 -25.83 5.70
CA GLY A 273 -31.41 -26.51 5.43
C GLY A 273 -31.88 -27.19 6.72
N HIS A 274 -32.67 -26.48 7.50
CA HIS A 274 -33.55 -27.09 8.47
C HIS A 274 -34.58 -27.93 7.70
N LYS A 275 -34.39 -29.25 7.71
CA LYS A 275 -35.46 -30.22 7.50
C LYS A 275 -35.46 -31.16 8.69
N ASP A 276 -36.36 -30.85 9.61
CA ASP A 276 -36.96 -31.82 10.51
C ASP A 276 -37.55 -32.98 9.69
N ALA A 277 -37.18 -34.20 10.08
CA ALA A 277 -38.00 -35.41 9.97
C ALA A 277 -37.43 -36.46 10.93
#